data_AF-A0A177E5D5-F1
#
_entry.id   AF-A0A177E5D5-F1
#
_cell.length_a   1.000
_cell.length_b   1.000
_cell.length_c   1.000
_cell.angle_alpha   90.00
_cell.angle_beta   90.00
_cell.angle_gamma   90.00
#
_symmetry.space_group_name_H-M   'P 1'
#
loop_
_entity.id
_entity.type
_entity.pdbx_description
1 polymer ?
#
loop_
_entity_poly.entity_id
_entity_poly.type
_entity_poly.pdbx_seq_one_letter_code
_entity_poly.pdbx_strand_id
1 'polypeptide(L)'
;MLWGEERRFCFLYALTPIHAGAGQTLKAVDLPIQRERHTAWPMVQASGIKGALRDWCEKAWKNNGLNEDLVECIFGRTVEEGDNWAGAVTVTDARLLLFPVRANVAPFVHVTCPAVLKRFKEDLALLGQEVKVTFEVEREGFVPLKGGFPEKIILEDMPVNREDQNSSNSDDSFNSYLDQVEKAVLVSDEVFGYLVRTATEVQAHIAIDDDTGTAKDGSLRYQEYLPADSVLYFLAFFSEDRKPNSKCKEQGTRLLANDVANLVTQAVSTHLQIGGDFTLGKGICKVNWLGGKR
;
A
#
# COMPACT_ATOMS: atom_id res chain seq x y z
N MET A 1 26.09 3.23 5.82
CA MET A 1 24.95 3.11 4.89
C MET A 1 23.71 2.86 5.72
N LEU A 2 23.09 3.92 6.25
CA LEU A 2 22.03 3.77 7.25
C LEU A 2 21.01 4.87 7.00
N TRP A 3 19.92 4.49 6.31
CA TRP A 3 18.72 5.30 6.05
C TRP A 3 18.99 6.43 5.06
N GLY A 4 18.42 6.35 3.85
CA GLY A 4 18.60 7.34 2.78
C GLY A 4 18.61 8.79 3.28
N GLU A 5 19.46 9.61 2.68
CA GLU A 5 19.64 11.02 3.00
C GLU A 5 18.34 11.81 2.86
N GLU A 6 17.45 11.34 1.97
CA GLU A 6 16.11 11.86 1.82
C GLU A 6 15.06 10.75 2.01
N ARG A 7 13.95 11.09 2.66
CA ARG A 7 12.91 10.13 3.05
C ARG A 7 11.53 10.65 2.65
N ARG A 8 10.71 9.77 2.10
CA ARG A 8 9.31 10.05 1.78
C ARG A 8 8.42 8.95 2.34
N PHE A 9 7.21 9.35 2.66
CA PHE A 9 6.10 8.48 2.97
C PHE A 9 5.17 8.47 1.76
N CYS A 10 4.54 7.34 1.44
CA CYS A 10 3.54 7.29 0.39
C CYS A 10 2.29 6.57 0.88
N PHE A 11 1.13 7.23 0.79
CA PHE A 11 -0.16 6.56 0.86
C PHE A 11 -0.57 6.03 -0.50
N LEU A 12 -1.23 4.87 -0.48
CA LEU A 12 -1.87 4.23 -1.62
C LEU A 12 -3.33 3.98 -1.25
N TYR A 13 -4.24 4.74 -1.85
CA TYR A 13 -5.67 4.49 -1.73
C TYR A 13 -6.12 3.65 -2.92
N ALA A 14 -6.59 2.43 -2.68
CA ALA A 14 -7.02 1.51 -3.74
C ALA A 14 -8.30 2.05 -4.43
N LEU A 15 -8.22 2.44 -5.70
CA LEU A 15 -9.39 2.81 -6.50
C LEU A 15 -10.07 1.57 -7.12
N THR A 16 -9.30 0.50 -7.26
CA THR A 16 -9.75 -0.80 -7.77
C THR A 16 -9.21 -1.90 -6.87
N PRO A 17 -9.82 -3.10 -6.83
CA PRO A 17 -9.31 -4.20 -6.02
C PRO A 17 -7.88 -4.57 -6.43
N ILE A 18 -7.03 -4.95 -5.47
CA ILE A 18 -5.61 -5.23 -5.69
C ILE A 18 -5.34 -6.72 -5.54
N HIS A 19 -4.73 -7.33 -6.56
CA HIS A 19 -4.19 -8.68 -6.47
C HIS A 19 -2.67 -8.67 -6.41
N ALA A 20 -2.10 -8.47 -5.21
CA ALA A 20 -0.68 -8.73 -4.99
C ALA A 20 -0.49 -10.23 -4.72
N GLY A 21 -0.29 -11.05 -5.77
CA GLY A 21 -0.31 -12.51 -5.64
C GLY A 21 0.83 -13.09 -4.79
N ALA A 22 0.52 -14.10 -3.97
CA ALA A 22 1.49 -14.85 -3.16
C ALA A 22 1.94 -16.19 -3.79
N GLY A 23 1.61 -16.40 -5.07
CA GLY A 23 1.76 -17.68 -5.76
C GLY A 23 0.51 -18.57 -5.59
N GLN A 24 0.49 -19.69 -6.31
CA GLN A 24 -0.62 -20.64 -6.27
C GLN A 24 -0.56 -21.53 -5.03
N THR A 25 -1.70 -21.81 -4.43
CA THR A 25 -1.78 -22.68 -3.24
C THR A 25 -2.85 -23.76 -3.37
N LEU A 26 -2.65 -24.91 -2.73
CA LEU A 26 -3.65 -25.96 -2.59
C LEU A 26 -4.58 -25.65 -1.40
N LYS A 27 -5.34 -24.57 -1.50
CA LYS A 27 -6.32 -24.13 -0.47
C LYS A 27 -7.67 -23.83 -1.13
N ALA A 28 -8.64 -23.41 -0.32
CA ALA A 28 -9.95 -22.99 -0.82
C ALA A 28 -9.88 -21.81 -1.82
N VAL A 29 -8.82 -21.01 -1.75
CA VAL A 29 -8.48 -19.98 -2.73
C VAL A 29 -7.20 -20.42 -3.45
N ASP A 30 -7.27 -20.56 -4.78
CA ASP A 30 -6.13 -20.98 -5.60
C ASP A 30 -5.05 -19.90 -5.65
N LEU A 31 -5.46 -18.63 -5.82
CA LEU A 31 -4.59 -17.46 -5.96
C LEU A 31 -4.84 -16.45 -4.83
N PRO A 32 -4.22 -16.65 -3.64
CA PRO A 32 -4.34 -15.73 -2.52
C PRO A 32 -3.48 -14.47 -2.71
N ILE A 33 -3.85 -13.40 -2.00
CA ILE A 33 -3.01 -12.19 -1.91
C ILE A 33 -1.86 -12.38 -0.91
N GLN A 34 -0.86 -11.51 -1.02
CA GLN A 34 0.27 -11.41 -0.12
C GLN A 34 -0.18 -10.97 1.27
N ARG A 35 0.29 -11.69 2.28
CA ARG A 35 0.02 -11.44 3.69
C ARG A 35 1.30 -11.53 4.50
N GLU A 36 1.40 -10.71 5.53
CA GLU A 36 2.48 -10.82 6.51
C GLU A 36 2.41 -12.15 7.25
N ARG A 37 3.53 -12.85 7.40
CA ARG A 37 3.53 -14.20 7.97
C ARG A 37 3.00 -14.27 9.42
N HIS A 38 3.28 -13.25 10.22
CA HIS A 38 3.04 -13.26 11.67
C HIS A 38 1.66 -12.72 12.08
N THR A 39 1.09 -11.80 11.29
CA THR A 39 -0.26 -11.23 11.53
C THR A 39 -1.32 -11.78 10.58
N ALA A 40 -0.91 -12.33 9.43
CA ALA A 40 -1.75 -12.64 8.28
C ALA A 40 -2.47 -11.41 7.70
N TRP A 41 -2.01 -10.19 7.96
CA TRP A 41 -2.59 -8.98 7.39
C TRP A 41 -2.15 -8.79 5.93
N PRO A 42 -3.05 -8.31 5.05
CA PRO A 42 -2.70 -8.00 3.67
C PRO A 42 -1.55 -6.99 3.58
N MET A 43 -0.66 -7.22 2.61
CA MET A 43 0.45 -6.32 2.30
C MET A 43 0.81 -6.43 0.81
N VAL A 44 1.61 -5.49 0.31
CA VAL A 44 2.28 -5.63 -0.98
C VAL A 44 3.78 -5.59 -0.74
N GLN A 45 4.50 -6.63 -1.16
CA GLN A 45 5.95 -6.72 -0.95
C GLN A 45 6.69 -5.56 -1.64
N ALA A 46 7.77 -5.11 -1.01
CA ALA A 46 8.66 -4.05 -1.50
C ALA A 46 9.15 -4.29 -2.94
N SER A 47 9.36 -5.54 -3.32
CA SER A 47 9.73 -5.91 -4.70
C SER A 47 8.64 -5.54 -5.71
N GLY A 48 7.37 -5.81 -5.38
CA GLY A 48 6.21 -5.44 -6.20
C GLY A 48 6.04 -3.92 -6.29
N ILE A 49 6.19 -3.20 -5.16
CA ILE A 49 6.15 -1.74 -5.14
C ILE A 49 7.30 -1.15 -5.96
N LYS A 50 8.54 -1.61 -5.76
CA LYS A 50 9.71 -1.12 -6.49
C LYS A 50 9.61 -1.41 -7.99
N GLY A 51 9.09 -2.58 -8.37
CA GLY A 51 8.82 -2.94 -9.76
C GLY A 51 7.81 -2.00 -10.42
N ALA A 52 6.68 -1.74 -9.75
CA ALA A 52 5.67 -0.81 -10.23
C ALA A 52 6.21 0.62 -10.38
N LEU A 53 6.96 1.11 -9.38
CA LEU A 53 7.62 2.43 -9.45
C LEU A 53 8.59 2.52 -10.63
N ARG A 54 9.40 1.47 -10.85
CA ARG A 54 10.37 1.43 -11.95
C ARG A 54 9.67 1.50 -13.31
N ASP A 55 8.70 0.63 -13.55
CA ASP A 55 7.95 0.57 -14.82
C ASP A 55 7.21 1.89 -15.10
N TRP A 56 6.56 2.46 -14.08
CA TRP A 56 5.88 3.74 -14.22
C TRP A 56 6.85 4.89 -14.53
N CYS A 57 7.94 5.00 -13.77
CA CYS A 57 8.93 6.05 -13.97
C CYS A 57 9.58 5.94 -15.35
N GLU A 58 9.92 4.74 -15.81
CA GLU A 58 10.47 4.50 -17.15
C GLU A 58 9.54 5.03 -18.24
N LYS A 59 8.26 4.68 -18.19
CA LYS A 59 7.25 5.18 -19.16
C LYS A 59 7.08 6.69 -19.07
N ALA A 60 6.94 7.23 -17.86
CA ALA A 60 6.74 8.66 -17.64
C ALA A 60 7.93 9.49 -18.12
N TRP A 61 9.16 9.07 -17.81
CA TRP A 61 10.37 9.77 -18.20
C TRP A 61 10.62 9.68 -19.70
N LYS A 62 10.40 8.51 -20.32
CA LYS A 62 10.48 8.35 -21.78
C LYS A 62 9.53 9.28 -22.52
N ASN A 63 8.28 9.39 -22.05
CA ASN A 63 7.28 10.29 -22.64
C ASN A 63 7.65 11.78 -22.49
N ASN A 64 8.45 12.13 -21.47
CA ASN A 64 8.97 13.48 -21.25
C ASN A 64 10.35 13.70 -21.90
N GLY A 65 10.85 12.77 -22.72
CA GLY A 65 12.13 12.90 -23.43
C GLY A 65 13.37 12.77 -22.54
N LEU A 66 13.24 12.21 -21.33
CA LEU A 66 14.37 11.95 -20.44
C LEU A 66 15.14 10.69 -20.87
N ASN A 67 16.43 10.66 -20.55
CA ASN A 67 17.35 9.58 -20.93
C ASN A 67 16.93 8.22 -20.31
N GLU A 68 16.93 7.16 -21.11
CA GLU A 68 16.66 5.78 -20.68
C GLU A 68 17.64 5.31 -19.58
N ASP A 69 18.87 5.83 -19.57
CA ASP A 69 19.88 5.56 -18.53
C ASP A 69 19.43 5.99 -17.13
N LEU A 70 18.48 6.94 -17.03
CA LEU A 70 18.01 7.49 -15.75
C LEU A 70 17.35 6.41 -14.89
N VAL A 71 16.64 5.46 -15.51
CA VAL A 71 15.98 4.34 -14.83
C VAL A 71 17.01 3.47 -14.13
N GLU A 72 18.07 3.10 -14.83
CA GLU A 72 19.14 2.29 -14.25
C GLU A 72 19.90 3.05 -13.17
N CYS A 73 20.12 4.36 -13.33
CA CYS A 73 20.73 5.20 -12.29
C CYS A 73 19.93 5.17 -10.98
N ILE A 74 18.60 5.26 -11.08
CA ILE A 74 17.71 5.42 -9.92
C ILE A 74 17.32 4.06 -9.31
N PHE A 75 16.96 3.08 -10.12
CA PHE A 75 16.47 1.78 -9.65
C PHE A 75 17.56 0.71 -9.54
N GLY A 76 18.73 0.95 -10.15
CA GLY A 76 19.87 0.05 -10.20
C GLY A 76 19.87 -0.81 -11.47
N ARG A 77 21.02 -1.44 -11.71
CA ARG A 77 21.22 -2.38 -12.82
C ARG A 77 21.85 -3.66 -12.31
N THR A 78 21.35 -4.78 -12.80
CA THR A 78 21.91 -6.11 -12.54
C THR A 78 21.88 -6.91 -13.84
N VAL A 79 23.07 -7.17 -14.40
CA VAL A 79 23.31 -7.95 -15.61
C VAL A 79 24.38 -9.02 -15.34
N GLU A 80 24.37 -10.11 -16.11
CA GLU A 80 25.36 -11.20 -15.98
C GLU A 80 26.75 -10.76 -16.46
N GLU A 81 26.81 -10.00 -17.56
CA GLU A 81 28.04 -9.46 -18.12
C GLU A 81 28.00 -7.91 -18.14
N GLY A 82 28.98 -7.27 -17.51
CA GLY A 82 29.12 -5.82 -17.42
C GLY A 82 29.09 -5.26 -15.99
N ASP A 83 29.01 -3.94 -15.88
CA ASP A 83 29.00 -3.25 -14.58
C ASP A 83 27.63 -3.32 -13.91
N ASN A 84 27.64 -3.61 -12.60
CA ASN A 84 26.46 -3.67 -11.74
C ASN A 84 26.52 -2.58 -10.67
N TRP A 85 25.37 -2.01 -10.32
CA TRP A 85 25.28 -1.04 -9.24
C TRP A 85 23.92 -1.08 -8.55
N ALA A 86 23.93 -0.77 -7.25
CA ALA A 86 22.72 -0.70 -6.44
C ALA A 86 21.91 0.56 -6.75
N GLY A 87 20.58 0.42 -6.76
CA GLY A 87 19.67 1.54 -6.97
C GLY A 87 19.71 2.59 -5.85
N ALA A 88 19.44 3.84 -6.23
CA ALA A 88 19.30 4.99 -5.34
C ALA A 88 17.98 5.01 -4.55
N VAL A 89 17.02 4.14 -4.90
CA VAL A 89 15.71 4.02 -4.23
C VAL A 89 15.59 2.71 -3.48
N THR A 90 15.23 2.83 -2.20
CA THR A 90 14.84 1.72 -1.33
C THR A 90 13.42 1.95 -0.84
N VAL A 91 12.55 0.95 -0.93
CA VAL A 91 11.17 1.02 -0.44
C VAL A 91 10.92 -0.10 0.56
N THR A 92 10.04 0.16 1.53
CA THR A 92 9.50 -0.90 2.39
C THR A 92 8.34 -1.61 1.71
N ASP A 93 7.92 -2.72 2.30
CA ASP A 93 6.61 -3.30 2.02
C ASP A 93 5.51 -2.24 2.21
N ALA A 94 4.49 -2.29 1.36
CA ALA A 94 3.27 -1.52 1.56
C ALA A 94 2.36 -2.24 2.56
N ARG A 95 2.16 -1.61 3.71
CA ARG A 95 1.39 -2.13 4.85
C ARG A 95 -0.02 -1.57 4.83
N LEU A 96 -1.00 -2.38 5.20
CA LEU A 96 -2.38 -1.95 5.35
C LEU A 96 -2.52 -1.00 6.55
N LEU A 97 -3.17 0.15 6.34
CA LEU A 97 -3.51 1.12 7.37
C LEU A 97 -5.00 1.13 7.69
N LEU A 98 -5.84 1.16 6.63
CA LEU A 98 -7.29 1.17 6.75
C LEU A 98 -7.88 0.12 5.81
N PHE A 99 -8.80 -0.68 6.34
CA PHE A 99 -9.48 -1.72 5.60
C PHE A 99 -10.99 -1.39 5.50
N PRO A 100 -11.59 -1.40 4.31
CA PRO A 100 -13.00 -1.08 4.14
C PRO A 100 -13.85 -2.30 4.51
N VAL A 101 -14.87 -2.08 5.33
CA VAL A 101 -15.75 -3.14 5.84
C VAL A 101 -17.20 -2.71 5.70
N ARG A 102 -18.05 -3.58 5.15
CA ARG A 102 -19.48 -3.31 5.05
C ARG A 102 -20.05 -3.03 6.43
N ALA A 103 -20.86 -1.98 6.55
CA ALA A 103 -21.47 -1.60 7.82
C ALA A 103 -22.95 -1.25 7.65
N ASN A 104 -23.70 -1.21 8.75
CA ASN A 104 -25.10 -0.80 8.73
C ASN A 104 -25.31 0.73 8.71
N VAL A 105 -24.25 1.54 8.90
CA VAL A 105 -24.30 3.01 9.06
C VAL A 105 -23.82 3.79 7.83
N ALA A 106 -23.30 3.10 6.82
CA ALA A 106 -22.80 3.60 5.54
C ALA A 106 -22.57 2.38 4.63
N PRO A 107 -22.43 2.54 3.30
CA PRO A 107 -22.09 1.41 2.43
C PRO A 107 -20.91 0.58 2.94
N PHE A 108 -19.91 1.25 3.49
CA PHE A 108 -18.81 0.67 4.26
C PHE A 108 -18.23 1.72 5.21
N VAL A 109 -17.35 1.28 6.11
CA VAL A 109 -16.51 2.13 6.96
C VAL A 109 -15.08 1.63 6.91
N HIS A 110 -14.11 2.53 7.09
CA HIS A 110 -12.71 2.16 7.22
C HIS A 110 -12.43 1.67 8.63
N VAL A 111 -11.80 0.52 8.76
CA VAL A 111 -11.47 -0.12 10.03
C VAL A 111 -9.96 -0.19 10.17
N THR A 112 -9.46 0.05 11.38
CA THR A 112 -8.06 -0.16 11.79
C THR A 112 -8.00 -0.64 13.23
N CYS A 113 -6.82 -0.92 13.76
CA CYS A 113 -6.65 -1.42 15.14
C CYS A 113 -5.43 -0.81 15.85
N PRO A 114 -5.36 -0.91 17.20
CA PRO A 114 -4.24 -0.38 17.98
C PRO A 114 -2.86 -0.80 17.45
N ALA A 115 -2.67 -2.06 17.08
CA ALA A 115 -1.38 -2.54 16.58
C ALA A 115 -0.98 -1.96 15.21
N VAL A 116 -1.96 -1.71 14.32
CA VAL A 116 -1.70 -1.02 13.04
C VAL A 116 -1.29 0.43 13.29
N LEU A 117 -2.01 1.15 14.16
CA LEU A 117 -1.71 2.55 14.46
C LEU A 117 -0.38 2.72 15.20
N LYS A 118 -0.03 1.78 16.08
CA LYS A 118 1.28 1.74 16.73
C LYS A 118 2.41 1.63 15.69
N ARG A 119 2.30 0.71 14.73
CA ARG A 119 3.29 0.56 13.65
C ARG A 119 3.37 1.80 12.76
N PHE A 120 2.22 2.36 12.40
CA PHE A 120 2.16 3.58 11.61
C PHE A 120 2.86 4.75 12.33
N LYS A 121 2.63 4.92 13.64
CA LYS A 121 3.33 5.91 14.47
C LYS A 121 4.84 5.69 14.50
N GLU A 122 5.30 4.45 14.67
CA GLU A 122 6.72 4.09 14.65
C GLU A 122 7.37 4.41 13.28
N ASP A 123 6.65 4.15 12.19
CA ASP A 123 7.10 4.44 10.82
C ASP A 123 7.15 5.97 10.55
N LEU A 124 6.19 6.76 11.07
CA LEU A 124 6.24 8.23 11.00
C LEU A 124 7.41 8.82 11.80
N ALA A 125 7.78 8.21 12.92
CA ALA A 125 8.93 8.65 13.71
C ALA A 125 10.24 8.53 12.91
N LEU A 126 10.34 7.59 11.96
CA LEU A 126 11.50 7.49 11.04
C LEU A 126 11.62 8.71 10.10
N LEU A 127 10.54 9.47 9.94
CA LEU A 127 10.48 10.71 9.17
C LEU A 127 10.61 11.97 10.05
N GLY A 128 10.84 11.80 11.35
CA GLY A 128 10.87 12.90 12.32
C GLY A 128 9.49 13.50 12.60
N GLN A 129 8.41 12.77 12.28
CA GLN A 129 7.04 13.17 12.60
C GLN A 129 6.58 12.42 13.84
N GLU A 130 6.30 13.16 14.91
CA GLU A 130 5.74 12.61 16.13
C GLU A 130 4.23 12.75 16.12
N VAL A 131 3.52 11.64 16.30
CA VAL A 131 2.06 11.64 16.45
C VAL A 131 1.70 10.99 17.79
N LYS A 132 0.88 11.67 18.58
CA LYS A 132 0.33 11.12 19.81
C LYS A 132 -0.93 10.33 19.47
N VAL A 133 -0.76 9.02 19.49
CA VAL A 133 -1.84 8.06 19.31
C VAL A 133 -1.66 6.97 20.35
N THR A 134 -2.64 6.84 21.24
CA THR A 134 -2.79 5.69 22.14
C THR A 134 -4.27 5.38 22.21
N PHE A 135 -4.61 4.13 21.90
CA PHE A 135 -5.96 3.64 22.00
C PHE A 135 -5.91 2.22 22.55
N GLU A 136 -6.76 1.95 23.53
CA GLU A 136 -7.15 0.60 23.92
C GLU A 136 -8.61 0.45 23.51
N VAL A 137 -8.95 -0.75 23.02
CA VAL A 137 -10.32 -1.08 22.60
C VAL A 137 -10.61 -2.49 23.08
N GLU A 138 -11.71 -2.66 23.78
CA GLU A 138 -12.24 -3.96 24.17
C GLU A 138 -12.57 -4.80 22.93
N ARG A 139 -12.66 -6.12 23.12
CA ARG A 139 -12.80 -7.07 22.02
C ARG A 139 -13.93 -6.72 21.06
N GLU A 140 -15.13 -6.45 21.58
CA GLU A 140 -16.35 -6.12 20.82
C GLU A 140 -16.67 -4.62 20.87
N GLY A 141 -15.67 -3.79 21.13
CA GLY A 141 -15.80 -2.35 21.15
C GLY A 141 -15.30 -1.67 19.88
N PHE A 142 -15.68 -0.40 19.71
CA PHE A 142 -15.08 0.46 18.70
C PHE A 142 -14.97 1.91 19.18
N VAL A 143 -13.93 2.60 18.68
CA VAL A 143 -13.73 4.04 18.89
C VAL A 143 -13.82 4.75 17.53
N PRO A 144 -14.72 5.75 17.36
CA PRO A 144 -14.73 6.60 16.18
C PRO A 144 -13.40 7.36 16.02
N LEU A 145 -12.75 7.18 14.87
CA LEU A 145 -11.57 7.97 14.48
C LEU A 145 -11.95 9.14 13.57
N LYS A 146 -12.97 8.97 12.72
CA LYS A 146 -13.47 10.01 11.84
C LYS A 146 -14.93 9.77 11.48
N GLY A 147 -15.75 10.82 11.52
CA GLY A 147 -17.17 10.76 11.22
C GLY A 147 -18.05 10.44 12.44
N GLY A 148 -19.37 10.56 12.26
CA GLY A 148 -20.37 10.31 13.30
C GLY A 148 -20.90 8.87 13.29
N PHE A 149 -21.02 8.28 14.48
CA PHE A 149 -21.51 6.91 14.68
C PHE A 149 -22.53 6.84 15.82
N PRO A 150 -23.52 5.92 15.74
CA PRO A 150 -24.39 5.57 16.85
C PRO A 150 -23.65 4.72 17.90
N GLU A 151 -24.32 4.41 19.01
CA GLU A 151 -23.76 3.59 20.10
C GLU A 151 -23.47 2.13 19.71
N LYS A 152 -24.12 1.62 18.67
CA LYS A 152 -23.90 0.25 18.18
C LYS A 152 -23.88 0.23 16.67
N ILE A 153 -22.89 -0.44 16.11
CA ILE A 153 -22.79 -0.69 14.66
C ILE A 153 -22.60 -2.17 14.41
N ILE A 154 -22.84 -2.59 13.18
CA ILE A 154 -22.58 -3.95 12.70
C ILE A 154 -21.51 -3.83 11.62
N LEU A 155 -20.40 -4.53 11.78
CA LEU A 155 -19.30 -4.66 10.82
C LEU A 155 -19.38 -6.06 10.22
N GLU A 156 -19.67 -6.17 8.92
CA GLU A 156 -20.09 -7.43 8.29
C GLU A 156 -21.27 -8.08 9.02
N ASP A 157 -21.01 -9.10 9.84
CA ASP A 157 -21.95 -9.87 10.65
C ASP A 157 -21.74 -9.67 12.16
N MET A 158 -20.79 -8.81 12.55
CA MET A 158 -20.36 -8.63 13.93
C MET A 158 -20.88 -7.33 14.53
N PRO A 159 -21.71 -7.40 15.59
CA PRO A 159 -22.09 -6.21 16.34
C PRO A 159 -20.91 -5.73 17.20
N VAL A 160 -20.66 -4.43 17.20
CA VAL A 160 -19.68 -3.78 18.08
C VAL A 160 -20.31 -2.56 18.75
N ASN A 161 -19.91 -2.32 20.00
CA ASN A 161 -20.45 -1.24 20.84
C ASN A 161 -19.46 -0.09 20.91
N ARG A 162 -19.96 1.14 20.92
CA ARG A 162 -19.12 2.33 21.02
C ARG A 162 -18.49 2.37 22.41
N GLU A 163 -17.21 2.70 22.46
CA GLU A 163 -16.50 3.00 23.69
C GLU A 163 -16.39 4.51 23.92
N ASP A 164 -16.52 4.93 25.18
CA ASP A 164 -16.35 6.32 25.59
C ASP A 164 -14.89 6.76 25.39
N GLN A 165 -14.68 7.92 24.75
CA GLN A 165 -13.36 8.46 24.38
C GLN A 165 -12.44 8.84 25.57
N ASN A 166 -12.80 8.52 26.81
CA ASN A 166 -12.01 8.85 28.00
C ASN A 166 -10.61 8.18 28.01
N SER A 167 -10.35 7.20 27.14
CA SER A 167 -9.05 6.53 26.97
C SER A 167 -8.25 6.97 25.73
N SER A 168 -8.78 7.88 24.90
CA SER A 168 -8.22 8.15 23.57
C SER A 168 -7.83 9.63 23.36
N ASN A 169 -6.52 9.91 23.39
CA ASN A 169 -5.96 11.18 22.93
C ASN A 169 -5.41 10.99 21.50
N SER A 170 -6.21 11.27 20.48
CA SER A 170 -5.68 11.56 19.15
C SER A 170 -5.53 13.07 19.02
N ASP A 171 -4.29 13.53 18.90
CA ASP A 171 -4.02 14.92 18.55
C ASP A 171 -4.55 15.23 17.14
N ASP A 172 -4.90 16.48 16.85
CA ASP A 172 -5.43 16.92 15.55
C ASP A 172 -4.49 16.54 14.39
N SER A 173 -3.20 16.35 14.70
CA SER A 173 -2.19 15.85 13.78
C SER A 173 -2.50 14.47 13.18
N PHE A 174 -3.12 13.54 13.93
CA PHE A 174 -3.47 12.22 13.40
C PHE A 174 -4.62 12.28 12.40
N ASN A 175 -5.59 13.17 12.62
CA ASN A 175 -6.78 13.30 11.78
C ASN A 175 -6.44 13.65 10.33
N SER A 176 -5.33 14.38 10.10
CA SER A 176 -4.85 14.71 8.75
C SER A 176 -4.49 13.48 7.91
N TYR A 177 -4.06 12.37 8.53
CA TYR A 177 -3.77 11.12 7.82
C TYR A 177 -5.04 10.32 7.46
N LEU A 178 -6.20 10.77 7.92
CA LEU A 178 -7.51 10.19 7.60
C LEU A 178 -8.28 11.06 6.59
N ASP A 179 -7.69 12.12 6.03
CA ASP A 179 -8.37 13.04 5.11
C ASP A 179 -8.91 12.37 3.85
N GLN A 180 -8.26 11.28 3.42
CA GLN A 180 -8.68 10.46 2.28
C GLN A 180 -9.90 9.58 2.54
N VAL A 181 -10.43 9.53 3.77
CA VAL A 181 -11.58 8.69 4.14
C VAL A 181 -12.67 9.50 4.83
N GLU A 182 -13.93 9.06 4.74
CA GLU A 182 -15.07 9.76 5.34
C GLU A 182 -15.40 9.24 6.75
N LYS A 183 -15.40 7.92 6.93
CA LYS A 183 -15.78 7.24 8.17
C LYS A 183 -14.73 6.22 8.54
N ALA A 184 -14.08 6.42 9.69
CA ALA A 184 -13.07 5.50 10.20
C ALA A 184 -13.36 5.12 11.65
N VAL A 185 -13.22 3.83 11.96
CA VAL A 185 -13.35 3.28 13.31
C VAL A 185 -12.11 2.48 13.66
N LEU A 186 -11.76 2.55 14.94
CA LEU A 186 -10.80 1.68 15.56
C LEU A 186 -11.53 0.53 16.24
N VAL A 187 -11.07 -0.69 16.04
CA VAL A 187 -11.57 -1.90 16.70
C VAL A 187 -10.41 -2.64 17.36
N SER A 188 -10.70 -3.69 18.14
CA SER A 188 -9.65 -4.54 18.71
C SER A 188 -8.78 -5.20 17.63
N ASP A 189 -7.53 -5.52 17.97
CA ASP A 189 -6.60 -6.22 17.05
C ASP A 189 -7.16 -7.58 16.59
N GLU A 190 -7.95 -8.26 17.44
CA GLU A 190 -8.60 -9.53 17.13
C GLU A 190 -9.69 -9.36 16.07
N VAL A 191 -10.57 -8.37 16.26
CA VAL A 191 -11.64 -8.04 15.32
C VAL A 191 -11.06 -7.60 13.98
N PHE A 192 -10.08 -6.70 13.97
CA PHE A 192 -9.41 -6.29 12.75
C PHE A 192 -8.76 -7.48 12.03
N GLY A 193 -8.04 -8.32 12.78
CA GLY A 193 -7.42 -9.54 12.24
C GLY A 193 -8.44 -10.48 11.61
N TYR A 194 -9.62 -10.66 12.22
CA TYR A 194 -10.71 -11.43 11.63
C TYR A 194 -11.18 -10.81 10.31
N LEU A 195 -11.56 -9.53 10.32
CA LEU A 195 -12.13 -8.82 9.18
C LEU A 195 -11.19 -8.84 7.96
N VAL A 196 -9.89 -8.55 8.14
CA VAL A 196 -8.94 -8.53 7.00
C VAL A 196 -8.65 -9.92 6.42
N ARG A 197 -9.04 -10.99 7.09
CA ARG A 197 -8.91 -12.38 6.61
C ARG A 197 -10.18 -12.91 5.95
N THR A 198 -11.34 -12.39 6.31
CA THR A 198 -12.64 -12.94 5.90
C THR A 198 -13.43 -12.02 4.98
N ALA A 199 -13.16 -10.72 4.97
CA ALA A 199 -13.86 -9.72 4.17
C ALA A 199 -13.05 -9.23 2.96
N THR A 200 -12.05 -10.00 2.52
CA THR A 200 -11.43 -9.80 1.19
C THR A 200 -12.36 -10.31 0.09
N GLU A 201 -12.21 -9.79 -1.12
CA GLU A 201 -12.98 -10.25 -2.26
C GLU A 201 -12.43 -11.60 -2.73
N VAL A 202 -13.29 -12.59 -2.95
CA VAL A 202 -12.92 -13.87 -3.57
C VAL A 202 -13.79 -14.05 -4.81
N GLN A 203 -13.15 -14.01 -5.98
CA GLN A 203 -13.82 -14.09 -7.28
C GLN A 203 -13.51 -15.43 -7.96
N ALA A 204 -14.52 -16.04 -8.57
CA ALA A 204 -14.36 -17.22 -9.40
C ALA A 204 -14.08 -16.80 -10.85
N HIS A 205 -13.01 -17.34 -11.43
CA HIS A 205 -12.64 -17.13 -12.83
C HIS A 205 -12.71 -18.46 -13.59
N ILE A 206 -13.23 -18.41 -14.81
CA ILE A 206 -13.28 -19.53 -15.75
C ILE A 206 -12.72 -19.10 -17.10
N ALA A 207 -12.25 -20.06 -17.89
CA ALA A 207 -12.01 -19.85 -19.31
C ALA A 207 -13.17 -20.48 -20.09
N ILE A 208 -13.70 -19.76 -21.08
CA ILE A 208 -14.77 -20.27 -21.94
C ILE A 208 -14.15 -20.92 -23.18
N ASP A 209 -14.73 -22.03 -23.61
CA ASP A 209 -14.48 -22.66 -24.89
C ASP A 209 -15.26 -21.95 -25.99
N ASP A 210 -14.55 -21.47 -27.02
CA ASP A 210 -15.14 -20.62 -28.04
C ASP A 210 -16.09 -21.39 -28.98
N ASP A 211 -15.89 -22.70 -29.13
CA ASP A 211 -16.71 -23.53 -30.01
C ASP A 211 -18.02 -23.96 -29.33
N THR A 212 -17.97 -24.27 -28.02
CA THR A 212 -19.14 -24.75 -27.28
C THR A 212 -19.85 -23.68 -26.45
N GLY A 213 -19.18 -22.57 -26.12
CA GLY A 213 -19.64 -21.57 -25.18
C GLY A 213 -19.68 -22.02 -23.72
N THR A 214 -19.09 -23.18 -23.39
CA THR A 214 -19.05 -23.72 -22.02
C THR A 214 -17.70 -23.47 -21.35
N ALA A 215 -17.62 -23.62 -20.02
CA ALA A 215 -16.34 -23.55 -19.33
C ALA A 215 -15.38 -24.67 -19.82
N LYS A 216 -14.11 -24.34 -20.04
CA LYS A 216 -13.05 -25.31 -20.32
C LYS A 216 -12.77 -26.14 -19.07
N ASP A 217 -12.57 -27.45 -19.25
CA ASP A 217 -12.23 -28.36 -18.17
C ASP A 217 -10.97 -27.89 -17.43
N GLY A 218 -11.05 -27.85 -16.09
CA GLY A 218 -9.94 -27.42 -15.23
C GLY A 218 -9.66 -25.92 -15.20
N SER A 219 -10.48 -25.08 -15.86
CA SER A 219 -10.24 -23.63 -15.93
C SER A 219 -10.74 -22.81 -14.73
N LEU A 220 -11.62 -23.40 -13.90
CA LEU A 220 -12.13 -22.77 -12.70
C LEU A 220 -11.01 -22.52 -11.70
N ARG A 221 -10.87 -21.27 -11.27
CA ARG A 221 -9.94 -20.84 -10.22
C ARG A 221 -10.56 -19.75 -9.36
N TYR A 222 -10.28 -19.79 -8.06
CA TYR A 222 -10.65 -18.77 -7.11
C TYR A 222 -9.47 -17.84 -6.85
N GLN A 223 -9.72 -16.54 -6.96
CA GLN A 223 -8.72 -15.51 -6.81
C GLN A 223 -9.15 -14.49 -5.77
N GLU A 224 -8.25 -14.19 -4.84
CA GLU A 224 -8.47 -13.21 -3.79
C GLU A 224 -8.01 -11.82 -4.22
N TYR A 225 -8.75 -10.79 -3.84
CA TYR A 225 -8.38 -9.39 -4.00
C TYR A 225 -8.51 -8.65 -2.67
N LEU A 226 -7.54 -7.77 -2.40
CA LEU A 226 -7.70 -6.72 -1.40
C LEU A 226 -8.74 -5.73 -1.95
N PRO A 227 -9.83 -5.42 -1.21
CA PRO A 227 -10.91 -4.60 -1.75
C PRO A 227 -10.44 -3.21 -2.17
N ALA A 228 -11.15 -2.63 -3.15
CA ALA A 228 -11.10 -1.19 -3.39
C ALA A 228 -11.42 -0.42 -2.09
N ASP A 229 -10.98 0.84 -1.99
CA ASP A 229 -11.05 1.69 -0.80
C ASP A 229 -10.10 1.30 0.35
N SER A 230 -9.31 0.24 0.21
CA SER A 230 -8.20 -0.06 1.11
C SER A 230 -7.12 1.01 1.06
N VAL A 231 -6.63 1.43 2.23
CA VAL A 231 -5.51 2.37 2.35
C VAL A 231 -4.28 1.62 2.82
N LEU A 232 -3.24 1.64 1.99
CA LEU A 232 -1.92 1.14 2.31
C LEU A 232 -0.92 2.29 2.40
N TYR A 233 0.26 2.00 2.94
CA TYR A 233 1.39 2.92 2.89
C TYR A 233 2.72 2.20 2.82
N PHE A 234 3.73 2.88 2.25
CA PHE A 234 5.12 2.45 2.31
C PHE A 234 6.06 3.64 2.56
N LEU A 235 7.25 3.35 3.06
CA LEU A 235 8.35 4.32 3.18
C LEU A 235 9.28 4.19 1.99
N ALA A 236 9.73 5.31 1.46
CA ALA A 236 10.76 5.40 0.43
C ALA A 236 11.97 6.16 0.97
N PHE A 237 13.14 5.56 0.80
CA PHE A 237 14.44 6.13 1.16
C PHE A 237 15.24 6.34 -0.11
N PHE A 238 15.78 7.54 -0.25
CA PHE A 238 16.53 7.98 -1.41
C PHE A 238 17.97 8.29 -1.01
N SER A 239 18.90 7.94 -1.89
CA SER A 239 20.32 8.25 -1.75
C SER A 239 20.86 8.85 -3.04
N GLU A 240 22.11 9.28 -3.03
CA GLU A 240 22.81 9.55 -4.28
C GLU A 240 22.83 8.33 -5.21
N ASP A 241 22.89 8.58 -6.53
CA ASP A 241 23.10 7.50 -7.50
C ASP A 241 24.48 6.87 -7.36
N ARG A 242 24.56 5.59 -7.72
CA ARG A 242 25.76 4.76 -7.58
C ARG A 242 26.29 4.26 -8.92
N LYS A 243 25.86 4.84 -10.04
CA LYS A 243 26.33 4.41 -11.36
C LYS A 243 27.82 4.72 -11.48
N PRO A 244 28.69 3.75 -11.80
CA PRO A 244 30.11 4.00 -12.03
C PRO A 244 30.31 5.05 -13.14
N ASN A 245 31.31 5.92 -12.99
CA ASN A 245 31.70 6.95 -13.98
C ASN A 245 30.59 7.98 -14.34
N SER A 246 29.61 8.19 -13.44
CA SER A 246 28.45 9.09 -13.51
C SER A 246 28.23 9.90 -14.79
N LYS A 247 27.22 9.50 -15.56
CA LYS A 247 26.56 10.32 -16.60
C LYS A 247 25.03 10.30 -16.46
N CYS A 248 24.51 10.39 -15.25
CA CYS A 248 23.04 10.45 -15.03
C CYS A 248 22.47 11.86 -15.26
N LYS A 249 23.29 12.91 -15.08
CA LYS A 249 23.06 14.28 -15.58
C LYS A 249 23.95 14.57 -16.81
N GLU A 250 23.54 15.51 -17.66
CA GLU A 250 24.31 15.99 -18.83
C GLU A 250 25.67 16.66 -18.51
N GLN A 251 26.11 16.69 -17.25
CA GLN A 251 27.35 17.38 -16.84
C GLN A 251 28.28 16.55 -15.92
N GLY A 252 28.19 15.22 -15.96
CA GLY A 252 29.15 14.35 -15.24
C GLY A 252 29.02 14.37 -13.71
N THR A 253 27.90 14.86 -13.19
CA THR A 253 27.58 14.91 -11.75
C THR A 253 26.60 13.81 -11.35
N ARG A 254 26.73 13.34 -10.10
CA ARG A 254 25.76 12.43 -9.49
C ARG A 254 24.42 13.14 -9.21
N LEU A 255 23.35 12.37 -9.27
CA LEU A 255 22.05 12.75 -8.72
C LEU A 255 22.12 12.69 -7.21
N LEU A 256 21.81 13.81 -6.56
CA LEU A 256 21.70 13.89 -5.11
C LEU A 256 20.41 13.21 -4.65
N ALA A 257 20.36 12.75 -3.40
CA ALA A 257 19.19 12.06 -2.86
C ALA A 257 17.86 12.83 -3.03
N ASN A 258 17.88 14.16 -2.84
CA ASN A 258 16.71 15.00 -3.03
C ASN A 258 16.28 15.10 -4.51
N ASP A 259 17.24 15.14 -5.45
CA ASP A 259 16.94 15.13 -6.88
C ASP A 259 16.28 13.80 -7.29
N VAL A 260 16.83 12.68 -6.79
CA VAL A 260 16.25 11.34 -7.00
C VAL A 260 14.83 11.26 -6.44
N ALA A 261 14.63 11.74 -5.20
CA ALA A 261 13.31 11.77 -4.57
C ALA A 261 12.31 12.54 -5.43
N ASN A 262 12.66 13.75 -5.86
CA ASN A 262 11.78 14.60 -6.66
C ASN A 262 11.45 14.00 -8.02
N LEU A 263 12.43 13.41 -8.71
CA LEU A 263 12.21 12.75 -10.01
C LEU A 263 11.20 11.61 -9.91
N VAL A 264 11.30 10.79 -8.86
CA VAL A 264 10.40 9.66 -8.63
C VAL A 264 9.01 10.12 -8.21
N THR A 265 8.91 11.02 -7.23
CA THR A 265 7.60 11.46 -6.71
C THR A 265 6.82 12.31 -7.72
N GLN A 266 7.49 13.08 -8.57
CA GLN A 266 6.84 13.83 -9.65
C GLN A 266 6.29 12.90 -10.74
N ALA A 267 7.07 11.88 -11.12
CA ALA A 267 6.62 10.88 -12.09
C ALA A 267 5.41 10.09 -11.57
N VAL A 268 5.40 9.74 -10.28
CA VAL A 268 4.33 8.97 -9.63
C VAL A 268 3.48 9.90 -8.74
N SER A 269 2.92 10.96 -9.31
CA SER A 269 2.25 12.01 -8.54
C SER A 269 0.74 11.83 -8.33
N THR A 270 0.09 11.02 -9.17
CA THR A 270 -1.38 10.89 -9.15
C THR A 270 -1.84 9.47 -8.86
N HIS A 271 -1.33 8.51 -9.62
CA HIS A 271 -1.74 7.11 -9.54
C HIS A 271 -0.54 6.18 -9.75
N LEU A 272 -0.67 4.97 -9.22
CA LEU A 272 0.25 3.86 -9.43
C LEU A 272 -0.56 2.58 -9.51
N GLN A 273 -0.22 1.69 -10.44
CA GLN A 273 -0.82 0.37 -10.52
C GLN A 273 0.10 -0.68 -9.91
N ILE A 274 -0.41 -1.47 -8.97
CA ILE A 274 0.37 -2.48 -8.22
C ILE A 274 -0.30 -3.85 -8.27
N GLY A 275 0.49 -4.91 -8.19
CA GLY A 275 0.00 -6.29 -8.26
C GLY A 275 -0.21 -6.80 -9.69
N GLY A 276 -0.92 -7.92 -9.80
CA GLY A 276 -1.28 -8.56 -11.06
C GLY A 276 -2.62 -8.08 -11.63
N ASP A 277 -3.13 -8.80 -12.62
CA ASP A 277 -4.42 -8.53 -13.28
C ASP A 277 -4.56 -7.12 -13.86
N PHE A 278 -3.44 -6.59 -14.36
CA PHE A 278 -3.34 -5.26 -14.92
C PHE A 278 -4.41 -5.00 -15.99
N THR A 279 -4.58 -5.96 -16.91
CA THR A 279 -5.52 -5.88 -18.04
C THR A 279 -6.99 -6.10 -17.62
N LEU A 280 -7.24 -6.53 -16.37
CA LEU A 280 -8.57 -6.68 -15.79
C LEU A 280 -8.95 -5.49 -14.88
N GLY A 281 -8.21 -4.38 -14.99
CA GLY A 281 -8.46 -3.15 -14.26
C GLY A 281 -8.26 -3.29 -12.75
N LYS A 282 -7.29 -4.11 -12.31
CA LYS A 282 -6.97 -4.32 -10.89
C LYS A 282 -5.70 -3.56 -10.50
N GLY A 283 -5.58 -3.21 -9.23
CA GLY A 283 -4.35 -2.67 -8.67
C GLY A 283 -4.15 -1.16 -8.79
N ILE A 284 -5.10 -0.41 -9.35
CA ILE A 284 -4.99 1.04 -9.51
C ILE A 284 -5.17 1.73 -8.15
N CYS A 285 -4.16 2.48 -7.72
CA CYS A 285 -4.15 3.22 -6.47
C CYS A 285 -3.95 4.71 -6.74
N LYS A 286 -4.69 5.57 -6.03
CA LYS A 286 -4.36 6.99 -5.90
C LYS A 286 -3.14 7.12 -4.98
N VAL A 287 -2.20 7.97 -5.37
CA VAL A 287 -0.92 8.18 -4.70
C VAL A 287 -0.94 9.51 -3.94
N ASN A 288 -0.41 9.51 -2.72
CA ASN A 288 -0.16 10.75 -1.97
C ASN A 288 1.18 10.65 -1.22
N TRP A 289 2.15 11.47 -1.64
CA TRP A 289 3.47 11.52 -1.02
C TRP A 289 3.50 12.55 0.12
N LEU A 290 4.03 12.14 1.29
CA LEU A 290 4.38 13.05 2.37
C LEU A 290 5.89 13.04 2.60
N GLY A 291 6.43 14.18 3.04
CA GLY A 291 7.85 14.31 3.39
C GLY A 291 8.66 15.13 2.39
N GLY A 292 9.76 15.68 2.93
CA GLY A 292 10.51 16.82 2.42
C GLY A 292 10.54 17.86 3.53
N LYS A 293 11.71 18.42 3.86
CA LYS A 293 11.76 19.59 4.75
C LYS A 293 10.84 20.66 4.14
N ARG A 294 9.81 21.10 4.86
CA ARG A 294 9.21 22.40 4.60
C ARG A 294 10.27 23.49 4.83
#